data_AF-A0A7J3SZV8-F1
#
_entry.id   AF-A0A7J3SZV8-F1
#
_cell.length_a   1.000
_cell.length_b   1.000
_cell.length_c   1.000
_cell.angle_alpha   90.00
_cell.angle_beta   90.00
_cell.angle_gamma   90.00
#
_symmetry.space_group_name_H-M   'P 1'
#
loop_
_entity.id
_entity.type
_entity.pdbx_description
1 polymer ?
#
loop_
_entity_poly.entity_id
_entity_poly.type
_entity_poly.pdbx_seq_one_letter_code
_entity_poly.pdbx_strand_id
1 'polypeptide(L)'
;MSGKWTLKYGLAAVLVAITIVAAVLLANPLSSVTTNQTPAAASFMVMLTDPPTVPAGTTVLNLTYSNVSLHIVYPDEPADWLLVSVSGTVNLFSLVNMSQTIASTTIPINSTVDKIQFTIADVKAEINGTVYPVTALSDTLVISVANSQVNETLSGVLVDFNPTLLRIQATDSYGAPVDYYVLVPSATAAFVTSLSREQVKVGTIVELRQNLREKIMRVVEDFSNNVTIVSASLSVNGNVTSLDVTLTNEGNVAFKIFGLTLHGEFNATRTWETIKQGHMLREVIVERIHPDTIPFKANGTSLAPVFGVDHEGNRLSWLLLEPGQTATLSFSGVLAFQPGIMKGPALVVTPIVGDNYTVRLMGEGFETCSVTAES
;
A
#
# COMPACT_ATOMS: atom_id res chain seq x y z
N MET A 1 -61.66 2.99 82.19
CA MET A 1 -62.04 2.99 80.77
C MET A 1 -61.39 4.20 80.09
N SER A 2 -60.23 4.03 79.46
CA SER A 2 -59.59 5.07 78.63
C SER A 2 -59.19 4.39 77.34
N GLY A 3 -59.83 4.77 76.24
CA GLY A 3 -59.76 4.04 74.99
C GLY A 3 -59.80 4.97 73.79
N LYS A 4 -58.75 4.82 72.96
CA LYS A 4 -58.81 4.86 71.50
C LYS A 4 -59.09 6.22 70.85
N TRP A 5 -58.15 7.18 70.95
CA TRP A 5 -58.16 8.36 70.07
C TRP A 5 -56.83 8.69 69.37
N THR A 6 -55.74 7.95 69.60
CA THR A 6 -54.42 8.28 69.02
C THR A 6 -54.08 7.55 67.71
N LEU A 7 -54.87 6.55 67.29
CA LEU A 7 -54.51 5.69 66.15
C LEU A 7 -55.01 6.18 64.77
N LYS A 8 -55.97 7.11 64.72
CA LYS A 8 -56.54 7.57 63.44
C LYS A 8 -55.71 8.65 62.73
N TYR A 9 -54.90 9.40 63.45
CA TYR A 9 -54.09 10.50 62.88
C TYR A 9 -52.68 10.06 62.45
N GLY A 10 -52.15 8.97 63.01
CA GLY A 10 -50.84 8.43 62.59
C GLY A 10 -50.85 7.82 61.18
N LEU A 11 -51.94 7.14 60.81
CA LEU A 11 -52.07 6.47 59.50
C LEU A 11 -52.24 7.47 58.34
N ALA A 12 -52.95 8.58 58.57
CA ALA A 12 -53.12 9.63 57.56
C ALA A 12 -51.82 10.39 57.28
N ALA A 13 -51.02 10.68 58.31
CA ALA A 13 -49.74 11.35 58.15
C ALA A 13 -48.71 10.50 57.38
N VAL A 14 -48.71 9.18 57.61
CA VAL A 14 -47.82 8.25 56.88
C VAL A 14 -48.23 8.13 55.41
N LEU A 15 -49.52 8.09 55.11
CA LEU A 15 -50.01 8.06 53.72
C LEU A 15 -49.65 9.32 52.93
N VAL A 16 -49.73 10.50 53.57
CA VAL A 16 -49.31 11.78 52.95
C VAL A 16 -47.79 11.84 52.76
N ALA A 17 -46.99 11.32 53.70
CA ALA A 17 -45.55 11.27 53.53
C ALA A 17 -45.12 10.34 52.38
N ILE A 18 -45.77 9.17 52.25
CA ILE A 18 -45.49 8.22 51.16
C ILE A 18 -45.87 8.80 49.80
N THR A 19 -47.02 9.49 49.68
CA THR A 19 -47.41 10.11 48.41
C THR A 19 -46.52 11.28 48.02
N ILE A 20 -46.02 12.07 48.97
CA ILE A 20 -45.05 13.14 48.69
C ILE A 20 -43.72 12.55 48.22
N VAL A 21 -43.20 11.51 48.88
CA VAL A 21 -41.95 10.86 48.46
C VAL A 21 -42.09 10.18 47.10
N ALA A 22 -43.21 9.51 46.84
CA ALA A 22 -43.49 8.89 45.53
C ALA A 22 -43.68 9.95 44.43
N ALA A 23 -44.34 11.07 44.72
CA ALA A 23 -44.48 12.18 43.78
C ALA A 23 -43.14 12.85 43.47
N VAL A 24 -42.24 12.99 44.45
CA VAL A 24 -40.90 13.55 44.23
C VAL A 24 -40.02 12.60 43.39
N LEU A 25 -40.12 11.28 43.59
CA LEU A 25 -39.40 10.28 42.80
C LEU A 25 -39.92 10.12 41.36
N LEU A 26 -41.21 10.38 41.13
CA LEU A 26 -41.82 10.31 39.79
C LEU A 26 -41.74 11.64 39.02
N ALA A 27 -41.74 12.79 39.72
CA ALA A 27 -41.60 14.10 39.09
C ALA A 27 -40.13 14.42 38.73
N ASN A 28 -39.17 13.86 39.47
CA ASN A 28 -37.76 13.85 39.13
C ASN A 28 -37.29 12.40 39.10
N PRO A 29 -37.42 11.67 37.97
CA PRO A 29 -36.53 10.53 37.79
C PRO A 29 -35.13 11.05 38.06
N LEU A 30 -34.36 10.35 38.92
CA LEU A 30 -32.91 10.53 38.91
C LEU A 30 -32.49 10.20 37.49
N SER A 31 -32.44 11.23 36.64
CA SER A 31 -31.72 11.20 35.40
C SER A 31 -30.30 10.93 35.85
N SER A 32 -29.90 9.66 35.78
CA SER A 32 -28.52 9.30 35.63
C SER A 32 -27.99 10.25 34.56
N VAL A 33 -27.25 11.27 35.00
CA VAL A 33 -26.46 12.11 34.12
C VAL A 33 -25.40 11.15 33.61
N THR A 34 -25.74 10.37 32.60
CA THR A 34 -24.77 9.81 31.69
C THR A 34 -24.15 11.05 31.07
N THR A 35 -23.05 11.51 31.67
CA THR A 35 -22.13 12.37 30.96
C THR A 35 -21.71 11.55 29.77
N ASN A 36 -22.32 11.80 28.61
CA ASN A 36 -21.72 11.46 27.33
C ASN A 36 -20.44 12.29 27.26
N GLN A 37 -19.40 11.83 27.95
CA GLN A 37 -18.06 12.34 27.77
C GLN A 37 -17.73 11.97 26.33
N THR A 38 -17.81 12.95 25.44
CA THR A 38 -17.20 12.81 24.12
C THR A 38 -15.76 12.35 24.37
N PRO A 39 -15.35 11.19 23.84
CA PRO A 39 -13.99 10.71 24.04
C PRO A 39 -13.01 11.83 23.71
N ALA A 40 -12.04 12.06 24.59
CA ALA A 40 -10.99 13.03 24.31
C ALA A 40 -10.33 12.66 22.97
N ALA A 41 -10.19 13.63 22.06
CA ALA A 41 -9.65 13.40 20.72
C ALA A 41 -8.22 13.94 20.60
N ALA A 42 -7.40 13.26 19.80
CA ALA A 42 -6.03 13.63 19.48
C ALA A 42 -5.89 13.92 17.99
N SER A 43 -5.01 14.85 17.64
CA SER A 43 -4.61 15.06 16.24
C SER A 43 -3.70 13.92 15.79
N PHE A 44 -4.01 13.36 14.62
CA PHE A 44 -3.28 12.26 14.02
C PHE A 44 -2.91 12.57 12.58
N MET A 45 -1.63 12.45 12.25
CA MET A 45 -1.10 12.75 10.92
C MET A 45 -0.61 11.50 10.21
N VAL A 46 -0.73 11.51 8.89
CA VAL A 46 0.00 10.59 8.01
C VAL A 46 1.04 11.41 7.28
N MET A 47 2.29 11.04 7.47
CA MET A 47 3.44 11.66 6.82
C MET A 47 4.07 10.67 5.85
N LEU A 48 4.58 11.17 4.74
CA LEU A 48 5.25 10.40 3.71
C LEU A 48 6.73 10.81 3.67
N THR A 49 7.63 9.84 3.63
CA THR A 49 9.03 10.03 3.28
C THR A 49 9.41 9.06 2.17
N ASP A 50 10.46 9.40 1.44
CA ASP A 50 10.92 8.56 0.35
C ASP A 50 12.39 8.81 -0.03
N PRO A 51 13.22 7.77 -0.08
CA PRO A 51 14.36 7.69 -0.97
C PRO A 51 14.03 6.77 -2.17
N PRO A 52 13.48 7.31 -3.30
CA PRO A 52 13.11 6.48 -4.43
C PRO A 52 14.34 5.95 -5.16
N THR A 53 14.27 4.72 -5.65
CA THR A 53 15.26 4.17 -6.59
C THR A 53 14.77 4.41 -8.02
N VAL A 54 15.55 5.14 -8.81
CA VAL A 54 15.11 5.60 -10.14
C VAL A 54 16.21 5.45 -11.18
N PRO A 55 15.87 5.36 -12.48
CA PRO A 55 16.86 5.36 -13.55
C PRO A 55 17.65 6.68 -13.60
N ALA A 56 18.88 6.61 -14.12
CA ALA A 56 19.71 7.78 -14.32
C ALA A 56 19.00 8.83 -15.21
N GLY A 57 19.18 10.11 -14.90
CA GLY A 57 18.56 11.22 -15.63
C GLY A 57 17.15 11.58 -15.17
N THR A 58 16.58 10.85 -14.19
CA THR A 58 15.30 11.23 -13.56
C THR A 58 15.50 12.48 -12.69
N THR A 59 14.72 13.53 -12.94
CA THR A 59 14.78 14.82 -12.21
C THR A 59 13.53 15.09 -11.37
N VAL A 60 12.39 14.49 -11.74
CA VAL A 60 11.12 14.65 -11.03
C VAL A 60 10.40 13.30 -10.98
N LEU A 61 9.79 12.99 -9.84
CA LEU A 61 8.87 11.87 -9.69
C LEU A 61 7.68 12.34 -8.86
N ASN A 62 6.61 12.72 -9.55
CA ASN A 62 5.39 13.21 -8.95
C ASN A 62 4.41 12.07 -8.77
N LEU A 63 3.96 11.87 -7.53
CA LEU A 63 2.91 10.93 -7.17
C LEU A 63 1.68 11.72 -6.71
N THR A 64 0.56 11.52 -7.39
CA THR A 64 -0.74 12.08 -7.03
C THR A 64 -1.57 11.02 -6.31
N TYR A 65 -2.08 11.34 -5.13
CA TYR A 65 -2.95 10.48 -4.34
C TYR A 65 -4.37 11.06 -4.28
N SER A 66 -5.37 10.18 -4.24
CA SER A 66 -6.79 10.57 -4.20
C SER A 66 -7.45 10.37 -2.85
N ASN A 67 -6.94 9.44 -2.04
CA ASN A 67 -7.50 9.12 -0.73
C ASN A 67 -6.45 8.58 0.25
N VAL A 68 -6.68 8.88 1.53
CA VAL A 68 -6.01 8.27 2.68
C VAL A 68 -7.07 7.80 3.66
N SER A 69 -6.96 6.55 4.14
CA SER A 69 -7.84 5.98 5.17
C SER A 69 -7.03 5.34 6.29
N LEU A 70 -7.57 5.36 7.50
CA LEU A 70 -6.96 4.76 8.68
C LEU A 70 -7.86 3.62 9.15
N HIS A 71 -7.32 2.45 9.42
CA HIS A 71 -8.03 1.42 10.16
C HIS A 71 -7.82 1.69 11.65
N ILE A 72 -8.92 1.89 12.38
CA ILE A 72 -8.90 2.30 13.77
C ILE A 72 -9.55 1.21 14.61
N VAL A 73 -8.82 0.70 15.58
CA VAL A 73 -9.34 -0.16 16.65
C VAL A 73 -9.68 0.72 17.83
N TYR A 74 -10.97 0.88 18.11
CA TYR A 74 -11.47 1.68 19.21
C TYR A 74 -11.46 0.87 20.53
N PRO A 75 -11.39 1.51 21.70
CA PRO A 75 -11.37 0.81 22.99
C PRO A 75 -12.59 -0.10 23.25
N ASP A 76 -13.78 0.37 22.86
CA ASP A 76 -15.06 -0.28 23.17
C ASP A 76 -15.96 -0.48 21.93
N GLU A 77 -15.42 -0.24 20.74
CA GLU A 77 -16.16 -0.36 19.47
C GLU A 77 -15.40 -1.26 18.47
N PRO A 78 -16.10 -1.90 17.52
CA PRO A 78 -15.45 -2.64 16.45
C PRO A 78 -14.47 -1.77 15.67
N ALA A 79 -13.43 -2.39 15.12
CA ALA A 79 -12.51 -1.67 14.26
C ALA A 79 -13.22 -1.20 12.98
N ASP A 80 -12.89 0.00 12.51
CA ASP A 80 -13.48 0.58 11.29
C ASP A 80 -12.45 1.38 10.47
N TRP A 81 -12.74 1.55 9.18
CA TRP A 81 -11.98 2.40 8.28
C TRP A 81 -12.46 3.84 8.34
N LEU A 82 -11.65 4.71 8.94
CA LEU A 82 -11.85 6.16 8.88
C LEU A 82 -11.26 6.72 7.58
N LEU A 83 -12.14 7.13 6.66
CA LEU A 83 -11.75 7.85 5.45
C LEU A 83 -11.43 9.31 5.76
N VAL A 84 -10.20 9.75 5.51
CA VAL A 84 -9.76 11.14 5.74
C VAL A 84 -10.11 12.07 4.56
N SER A 85 -10.42 11.51 3.38
CA SER A 85 -10.87 12.23 2.17
C SER A 85 -9.94 13.38 1.74
N VAL A 86 -8.63 13.11 1.69
CA VAL A 86 -7.62 14.06 1.23
C VAL A 86 -6.95 13.59 -0.06
N SER A 87 -6.65 14.54 -0.94
CA SER A 87 -5.93 14.31 -2.21
C SER A 87 -4.83 15.35 -2.38
N GLY A 88 -3.76 15.00 -3.10
CA GLY A 88 -2.69 15.92 -3.40
C GLY A 88 -1.60 15.30 -4.27
N THR A 89 -0.60 16.09 -4.62
CA THR A 89 0.58 15.63 -5.36
C THR A 89 1.82 15.85 -4.50
N VAL A 90 2.69 14.84 -4.48
CA VAL A 90 3.97 14.87 -3.77
C VAL A 90 5.08 14.63 -4.79
N ASN A 91 6.11 15.49 -4.78
CA ASN A 91 7.35 15.18 -5.49
C ASN A 91 8.23 14.33 -4.59
N LEU A 92 8.39 13.06 -4.93
CA LEU A 92 9.13 12.09 -4.14
C LEU A 92 10.61 12.45 -3.98
N PHE A 93 11.21 13.15 -4.96
CA PHE A 93 12.57 13.67 -4.81
C PHE A 93 12.71 14.74 -3.74
N SER A 94 11.64 15.49 -3.43
CA SER A 94 11.69 16.46 -2.32
C SER A 94 11.63 15.80 -0.94
N LEU A 95 11.38 14.48 -0.89
CA LEU A 95 11.26 13.70 0.33
C LEU A 95 12.55 12.98 0.74
N VAL A 96 13.63 13.11 -0.03
CA VAL A 96 14.94 12.54 0.36
C VAL A 96 15.40 13.22 1.65
N ASN A 97 15.44 12.46 2.74
CA ASN A 97 15.71 12.96 4.11
C ASN A 97 14.66 13.93 4.67
N MET A 98 13.51 14.07 4.01
CA MET A 98 12.41 14.93 4.41
C MET A 98 11.14 14.10 4.56
N SER A 99 10.16 14.64 5.27
CA SER A 99 8.81 14.08 5.32
C SER A 99 7.79 15.15 5.02
N GLN A 100 6.71 14.77 4.34
CA GLN A 100 5.59 15.64 4.05
C GLN A 100 4.32 15.09 4.68
N THR A 101 3.58 15.92 5.41
CA THR A 101 2.25 15.55 5.90
C THR A 101 1.28 15.46 4.72
N ILE A 102 0.72 14.27 4.47
CA ILE A 102 -0.23 14.01 3.39
C ILE A 102 -1.68 13.91 3.87
N ALA A 103 -1.88 13.60 5.16
CA ALA A 103 -3.20 13.58 5.77
C ALA A 103 -3.13 14.02 7.23
N SER A 104 -4.22 14.59 7.73
CA SER A 104 -4.35 15.01 9.12
C SER A 104 -5.82 14.90 9.52
N THR A 105 -6.09 14.27 10.66
CA THR A 105 -7.44 14.04 11.17
C THR A 105 -7.42 14.03 12.70
N THR A 106 -8.59 13.87 13.32
CA THR A 106 -8.74 13.68 14.75
C THR A 106 -9.26 12.29 15.05
N ILE A 107 -8.66 11.60 16.01
CA ILE A 107 -9.06 10.26 16.43
C ILE A 107 -9.22 10.21 17.95
N PRO A 108 -10.11 9.36 18.50
CA PRO A 108 -10.25 9.21 19.95
C PRO A 108 -8.96 8.71 20.61
N ILE A 109 -8.61 9.27 21.76
CA ILE A 109 -7.51 8.80 22.61
C ILE A 109 -7.79 7.36 23.07
N ASN A 110 -6.72 6.59 23.28
CA ASN A 110 -6.70 5.16 23.57
C ASN A 110 -7.10 4.25 22.39
N SER A 111 -7.42 4.81 21.23
CA SER A 111 -7.56 4.03 20.00
C SER A 111 -6.21 3.56 19.48
N THR A 112 -6.21 2.54 18.63
CA THR A 112 -5.01 2.07 17.91
C THR A 112 -5.22 2.24 16.42
N VAL A 113 -4.21 2.73 15.70
CA VAL A 113 -4.22 2.80 14.23
C VAL A 113 -3.34 1.70 13.68
N ASP A 114 -3.91 0.53 13.37
CA ASP A 114 -3.14 -0.66 12.98
C ASP A 114 -2.89 -0.77 11.47
N LYS A 115 -3.62 -0.01 10.63
CA LYS A 115 -3.40 0.03 9.18
C LYS A 115 -3.63 1.42 8.60
N ILE A 116 -2.94 1.70 7.50
CA ILE A 116 -3.15 2.88 6.66
C ILE A 116 -3.40 2.40 5.25
N GLN A 117 -4.41 2.97 4.60
CA GLN A 117 -4.66 2.79 3.19
C GLN A 117 -4.36 4.09 2.43
N PHE A 118 -3.59 3.97 1.35
CA PHE A 118 -3.16 5.05 0.49
C PHE A 118 -3.53 4.71 -0.96
N THR A 119 -4.23 5.62 -1.65
CA THR A 119 -4.66 5.41 -3.05
C THR A 119 -3.87 6.31 -3.99
N ILE A 120 -3.12 5.70 -4.90
CA ILE A 120 -2.39 6.35 -5.98
C ILE A 120 -3.35 6.59 -7.15
N ALA A 121 -3.39 7.81 -7.64
CA ALA A 121 -4.27 8.24 -8.73
C ALA A 121 -3.51 8.48 -10.04
N ASP A 122 -2.30 9.03 -9.98
CA ASP A 122 -1.47 9.34 -11.15
C ASP A 122 -0.01 9.40 -10.73
N VAL A 123 0.89 8.94 -11.60
CA VAL A 123 2.35 9.03 -11.39
C VAL A 123 3.01 9.54 -12.67
N LYS A 124 3.88 10.54 -12.53
CA LYS A 124 4.63 11.14 -13.64
C LYS A 124 6.10 11.25 -13.27
N ALA A 125 6.97 10.88 -14.20
CA ALA A 125 8.41 11.05 -14.06
C ALA A 125 8.92 12.01 -15.14
N GLU A 126 9.85 12.90 -14.79
CA GLU A 126 10.63 13.66 -15.75
C GLU A 126 12.02 13.04 -15.86
N ILE A 127 12.38 12.60 -17.06
CA ILE A 127 13.63 11.88 -17.33
C ILE A 127 14.28 12.51 -18.55
N ASN A 128 15.51 13.00 -18.38
CA ASN A 128 16.25 13.72 -19.42
C ASN A 128 15.43 14.89 -20.05
N GLY A 129 14.64 15.59 -19.22
CA GLY A 129 13.81 16.72 -19.64
C GLY A 129 12.49 16.35 -20.34
N THR A 130 12.15 15.06 -20.45
CA THR A 130 10.89 14.57 -21.01
C THR A 130 9.99 14.00 -19.92
N VAL A 131 8.71 14.38 -19.93
CA VAL A 131 7.72 13.87 -18.96
C VAL A 131 7.08 12.60 -19.48
N TYR A 132 7.16 11.53 -18.69
CA TYR A 132 6.57 10.23 -18.96
C TYR A 132 5.43 9.93 -17.99
N PRO A 133 4.30 9.38 -18.47
CA PRO A 133 3.34 8.72 -17.59
C PRO A 133 3.98 7.44 -17.02
N VAL A 134 3.70 7.16 -15.75
CA VAL A 134 4.22 5.99 -15.04
C VAL A 134 3.04 5.14 -14.59
N THR A 135 3.10 3.84 -14.87
CA THR A 135 2.11 2.88 -14.40
C THR A 135 2.48 2.38 -13.01
N ALA A 136 1.61 2.52 -12.03
CA ALA A 136 1.85 1.95 -10.70
C ALA A 136 1.51 0.45 -10.70
N LEU A 137 2.36 -0.37 -10.09
CA LEU A 137 2.11 -1.80 -9.93
C LEU A 137 0.86 -2.06 -9.05
N SER A 138 0.58 -1.15 -8.12
CA SER A 138 -0.65 -1.12 -7.34
C SER A 138 -1.12 0.32 -7.14
N ASP A 139 -2.41 0.57 -7.36
CA ASP A 139 -3.04 1.87 -7.12
C ASP A 139 -3.50 2.02 -5.67
N THR A 140 -3.48 0.95 -4.88
CA THR A 140 -3.87 0.98 -3.47
C THR A 140 -2.83 0.25 -2.64
N LEU A 141 -2.26 0.97 -1.69
CA LEU A 141 -1.31 0.43 -0.72
C LEU A 141 -2.01 0.39 0.62
N VAL A 142 -2.00 -0.78 1.24
CA VAL A 142 -2.41 -0.91 2.63
C VAL A 142 -1.19 -1.35 3.40
N ILE A 143 -0.86 -0.59 4.44
CA ILE A 143 0.37 -0.68 5.19
C ILE A 143 0.01 -0.87 6.66
N SER A 144 0.55 -1.91 7.26
CA SER A 144 0.37 -2.26 8.66
C SER A 144 1.23 -1.36 9.53
N VAL A 145 0.71 -1.01 10.71
CA VAL A 145 1.34 -0.13 11.67
C VAL A 145 1.35 -0.81 13.03
N ALA A 146 2.54 -1.06 13.57
CA ALA A 146 2.71 -1.62 14.91
C ALA A 146 2.81 -0.53 15.98
N ASN A 147 2.42 -0.88 17.21
CA ASN A 147 2.61 -0.07 18.42
C ASN A 147 2.03 1.36 18.32
N SER A 148 0.85 1.49 17.74
CA SER A 148 0.22 2.76 17.35
C SER A 148 -0.90 3.22 18.26
N GLN A 149 -0.80 2.91 19.56
CA GLN A 149 -1.79 3.37 20.52
C GLN A 149 -1.70 4.89 20.70
N VAL A 150 -2.84 5.55 20.58
CA VAL A 150 -2.95 7.02 20.54
C VAL A 150 -3.15 7.53 21.96
N ASN A 151 -2.05 7.78 22.65
CA ASN A 151 -2.06 8.20 24.05
C ASN A 151 -1.66 9.68 24.24
N GLU A 152 -1.25 10.35 23.17
CA GLU A 152 -0.82 11.75 23.17
C GLU A 152 -1.80 12.62 22.40
N THR A 153 -1.84 13.93 22.70
CA THR A 153 -2.72 14.88 21.99
C THR A 153 -2.31 15.13 20.54
N LEU A 154 -1.08 14.75 20.19
CA LEU A 154 -0.51 14.87 18.86
C LEU A 154 0.32 13.63 18.54
N SER A 155 -0.07 12.89 17.52
CA SER A 155 0.64 11.69 17.08
C SER A 155 0.45 11.47 15.58
N GLY A 156 1.01 10.40 15.04
CA GLY A 156 0.82 10.08 13.65
C GLY A 156 1.62 8.86 13.24
N VAL A 157 1.70 8.68 11.94
CA VAL A 157 2.51 7.64 11.31
C VAL A 157 3.37 8.25 10.23
N LEU A 158 4.62 7.82 10.21
CA LEU A 158 5.56 8.09 9.14
C LEU A 158 5.61 6.87 8.22
N VAL A 159 5.16 7.04 6.98
CA VAL A 159 5.22 6.06 5.91
C VAL A 159 6.51 6.27 5.14
N ASP A 160 7.37 5.26 5.11
CA ASP A 160 8.54 5.20 4.22
C ASP A 160 8.15 4.42 2.96
N PHE A 161 8.04 5.11 1.83
CA PHE A 161 7.41 4.59 0.61
C PHE A 161 8.37 3.87 -0.35
N ASN A 162 9.67 4.12 -0.25
CA ASN A 162 10.79 3.49 -0.96
C ASN A 162 10.44 2.79 -2.30
N PRO A 163 9.86 3.48 -3.31
CA PRO A 163 9.48 2.83 -4.54
C PRO A 163 10.70 2.65 -5.45
N THR A 164 10.61 1.68 -6.36
CA THR A 164 11.54 1.52 -7.47
C THR A 164 10.85 1.89 -8.78
N LEU A 165 11.38 2.87 -9.51
CA LEU A 165 10.94 3.20 -10.86
C LEU A 165 11.72 2.35 -11.86
N LEU A 166 11.02 1.43 -12.53
CA LEU A 166 11.60 0.57 -13.56
C LEU A 166 11.41 1.17 -14.94
N ARG A 167 12.45 1.08 -15.76
CA ARG A 167 12.37 1.38 -17.20
C ARG A 167 12.18 0.07 -17.96
N ILE A 168 11.13 0.01 -18.76
CA ILE A 168 10.85 -1.06 -19.71
C ILE A 168 11.01 -0.46 -21.09
N GLN A 169 12.09 -0.83 -21.79
CA GLN A 169 12.24 -0.44 -23.19
C GLN A 169 11.55 -1.48 -24.07
N ALA A 170 10.71 -1.00 -24.97
CA ALA A 170 10.04 -1.83 -25.96
C ALA A 170 10.12 -1.14 -27.33
N THR A 171 9.37 -1.64 -28.29
CA THR A 171 9.32 -1.10 -29.65
C THR A 171 7.87 -0.90 -30.07
N ASP A 172 7.56 0.28 -30.61
CA ASP A 172 6.22 0.63 -31.06
C ASP A 172 5.79 -0.11 -32.35
N SER A 173 4.63 0.29 -32.88
CA SER A 173 4.08 -0.29 -34.11
C SER A 173 4.92 -0.04 -35.37
N TYR A 174 5.86 0.90 -35.33
CA TYR A 174 6.71 1.33 -36.45
C TYR A 174 8.16 0.90 -36.27
N GLY A 175 8.46 0.04 -35.29
CA GLY A 175 9.83 -0.41 -35.05
C GLY A 175 10.69 0.59 -34.28
N ALA A 176 10.13 1.70 -33.77
CA ALA A 176 10.89 2.69 -33.00
C ALA A 176 10.94 2.32 -31.51
N PRO A 177 12.09 2.50 -30.83
CA PRO A 177 12.19 2.22 -29.40
C PRO A 177 11.32 3.20 -28.59
N VAL A 178 10.56 2.66 -27.64
CA VAL A 178 9.72 3.42 -26.72
C VAL A 178 9.99 2.97 -25.29
N ASP A 179 10.14 3.95 -24.40
CA ASP A 179 10.32 3.70 -22.97
C ASP A 179 8.97 3.77 -22.25
N TYR A 180 8.69 2.72 -21.48
CA TYR A 180 7.61 2.64 -20.52
C TYR A 180 8.20 2.65 -19.12
N TYR A 181 7.49 3.25 -18.17
CA TYR A 181 7.95 3.33 -16.80
C TYR A 181 6.91 2.73 -15.86
N VAL A 182 7.38 1.87 -14.95
CA VAL A 182 6.55 1.21 -13.96
C VAL A 182 7.04 1.58 -12.56
N LEU A 183 6.16 2.14 -11.74
CA LEU A 183 6.41 2.39 -10.33
C LEU A 183 6.10 1.11 -9.55
N VAL A 184 7.12 0.53 -8.94
CA VAL A 184 6.99 -0.62 -8.05
C VAL A 184 7.03 -0.13 -6.61
N PRO A 185 5.88 -0.08 -5.91
CA PRO A 185 5.80 0.46 -4.55
C PRO A 185 6.33 -0.54 -3.51
N SER A 186 6.99 -0.04 -2.45
CA SER A 186 7.41 -0.84 -1.29
C SER A 186 7.36 0.03 -0.03
N ALA A 187 6.38 -0.18 0.84
CA ALA A 187 6.08 0.80 1.88
C ALA A 187 6.08 0.21 3.29
N THR A 188 6.79 0.83 4.23
CA THR A 188 6.70 0.54 5.67
C THR A 188 6.12 1.73 6.42
N ALA A 189 5.64 1.50 7.65
CA ALA A 189 5.06 2.55 8.47
C ALA A 189 5.49 2.46 9.94
N ALA A 190 5.90 3.59 10.51
CA ALA A 190 6.31 3.70 11.91
C ALA A 190 5.44 4.71 12.66
N PHE A 191 4.98 4.33 13.85
CA PHE A 191 4.24 5.23 14.74
C PHE A 191 5.13 6.30 15.39
N VAL A 192 4.61 7.52 15.44
CA VAL A 192 5.34 8.72 15.88
C VAL A 192 4.51 9.58 16.84
N THR A 193 5.14 10.09 17.89
CA THR A 193 4.48 10.93 18.89
C THR A 193 5.19 12.26 19.15
N SER A 194 6.48 12.36 18.86
CA SER A 194 7.28 13.58 19.03
C SER A 194 7.11 14.57 17.86
N LEU A 195 5.89 15.01 17.61
CA LEU A 195 5.53 15.89 16.51
C LEU A 195 5.35 17.34 16.99
N SER A 196 5.59 18.30 16.09
CA SER A 196 5.36 19.72 16.33
C SER A 196 4.03 20.18 15.72
N ARG A 197 3.47 21.29 16.20
CA ARG A 197 2.17 21.79 15.73
C ARG A 197 2.19 22.21 14.26
N GLU A 198 3.35 22.59 13.75
CA GLU A 198 3.55 22.97 12.35
C GLU A 198 3.34 21.77 11.41
N GLN A 199 3.63 20.55 11.88
CA GLN A 199 3.49 19.31 11.12
C GLN A 199 2.03 18.85 10.97
N VAL A 200 1.09 19.47 11.68
CA VAL A 200 -0.35 19.13 11.58
C VAL A 200 -0.93 19.50 10.23
N LYS A 201 -0.38 20.51 9.56
CA LYS A 201 -0.91 21.02 8.29
C LYS A 201 -0.50 20.11 7.13
N VAL A 202 -1.48 19.69 6.34
CA VAL A 202 -1.24 18.95 5.09
C VAL A 202 -0.38 19.79 4.13
N GLY A 203 0.62 19.16 3.52
CA GLY A 203 1.62 19.79 2.67
C GLY A 203 2.83 20.35 3.42
N THR A 204 2.85 20.36 4.75
CA THR A 204 4.05 20.75 5.51
C THR A 204 5.16 19.74 5.25
N ILE A 205 6.34 20.25 4.85
CA ILE A 205 7.58 19.47 4.68
C ILE A 205 8.52 19.77 5.85
N VAL A 206 9.09 18.72 6.45
CA VAL A 206 10.04 18.82 7.56
C VAL A 206 11.17 17.81 7.42
N GLU A 207 12.34 18.18 7.93
CA GLU A 207 13.50 17.30 7.94
C GLU A 207 13.27 16.09 8.85
N LEU A 208 13.65 14.90 8.35
CA LEU A 208 13.63 13.69 9.13
C LEU A 208 14.77 13.68 10.15
N ARG A 209 14.40 13.75 11.42
CA ARG A 209 15.31 13.58 12.55
C ARG A 209 15.83 12.14 12.64
N GLN A 210 17.05 11.97 13.17
CA GLN A 210 17.73 10.68 13.26
C GLN A 210 16.92 9.61 14.01
N ASN A 211 16.25 9.99 15.10
CA ASN A 211 15.43 9.07 15.90
C ASN A 211 14.22 8.51 15.12
N LEU A 212 13.68 9.26 14.15
CA LEU A 212 12.60 8.80 13.30
C LEU A 212 13.11 7.79 12.25
N ARG A 213 14.31 8.03 11.71
CA ARG A 213 14.98 7.09 10.79
C ARG A 213 15.25 5.76 11.46
N GLU A 214 15.78 5.78 12.68
CA GLU A 214 16.04 4.57 13.46
C GLU A 214 14.75 3.77 13.72
N LYS A 215 13.62 4.44 13.95
CA LYS A 215 12.32 3.77 14.09
C LYS A 215 11.86 3.07 12.80
N ILE A 216 11.99 3.72 11.64
CA ILE A 216 11.65 3.11 10.35
C ILE A 216 12.54 1.89 10.09
N MET A 217 13.86 2.03 10.28
CA MET A 217 14.80 0.95 10.04
C MET A 217 14.48 -0.31 10.84
N ARG A 218 14.00 -0.15 12.09
CA ARG A 218 13.53 -1.29 12.90
C ARG A 218 12.29 -1.95 12.31
N VAL A 219 11.32 -1.18 11.81
CA VAL A 219 10.13 -1.74 11.17
C VAL A 219 10.49 -2.52 9.90
N VAL A 220 11.43 -1.99 9.11
CA VAL A 220 11.96 -2.69 7.92
C VAL A 220 12.65 -3.99 8.32
N GLU A 221 13.49 -3.97 9.36
CA GLU A 221 14.16 -5.15 9.89
C GLU A 221 13.16 -6.21 10.40
N ASP A 222 12.12 -5.78 11.11
CA ASP A 222 11.03 -6.67 11.56
C ASP A 222 10.30 -7.31 10.37
N PHE A 223 10.07 -6.59 9.26
CA PHE A 223 9.49 -7.17 8.04
C PHE A 223 10.39 -8.25 7.45
N SER A 224 11.66 -7.92 7.18
CA SER A 224 12.62 -8.84 6.54
C SER A 224 12.89 -10.10 7.37
N ASN A 225 12.76 -10.02 8.70
CA ASN A 225 12.90 -11.18 9.57
C ASN A 225 11.66 -12.10 9.57
N ASN A 226 10.50 -11.60 9.14
CA ASN A 226 9.23 -12.31 9.28
C ASN A 226 8.73 -12.96 7.99
N VAL A 227 9.00 -12.38 6.82
CA VAL A 227 8.57 -12.94 5.54
C VAL A 227 9.77 -13.47 4.77
N THR A 228 9.79 -14.78 4.50
CA THR A 228 10.90 -15.43 3.82
C THR A 228 10.45 -16.09 2.52
N ILE A 229 11.31 -16.08 1.51
CA ILE A 229 11.13 -16.88 0.29
C ILE A 229 11.67 -18.28 0.58
N VAL A 230 10.77 -19.26 0.74
CA VAL A 230 11.11 -20.66 1.03
C VAL A 230 11.70 -21.35 -0.19
N SER A 231 11.11 -21.10 -1.36
CA SER A 231 11.57 -21.66 -2.62
C SER A 231 11.15 -20.78 -3.79
N ALA A 232 11.93 -20.81 -4.86
CA ALA A 232 11.56 -20.24 -6.14
C ALA A 232 11.96 -21.22 -7.26
N SER A 233 11.10 -21.36 -8.26
CA SER A 233 11.38 -22.13 -9.47
C SER A 233 10.98 -21.33 -10.69
N LEU A 234 11.83 -21.37 -11.71
CA LEU A 234 11.63 -20.70 -12.98
C LEU A 234 11.88 -21.74 -14.08
N SER A 235 10.89 -22.00 -14.92
CA SER A 235 11.04 -22.92 -16.04
C SER A 235 10.56 -22.32 -17.36
N VAL A 236 11.16 -22.79 -18.46
CA VAL A 236 10.89 -22.31 -19.81
C VAL A 236 10.68 -23.49 -20.75
N ASN A 237 9.43 -23.69 -21.16
CA ASN A 237 9.06 -24.70 -22.14
C ASN A 237 8.57 -24.02 -23.43
N GLY A 238 9.46 -23.91 -24.42
CA GLY A 238 9.21 -23.14 -25.63
C GLY A 238 9.03 -21.65 -25.32
N ASN A 239 7.85 -21.10 -25.61
CA ASN A 239 7.51 -19.70 -25.30
C ASN A 239 6.78 -19.53 -23.96
N VAL A 240 6.52 -20.62 -23.24
CA VAL A 240 5.81 -20.60 -21.96
C VAL A 240 6.82 -20.51 -20.84
N THR A 241 6.69 -19.47 -20.02
CA THR A 241 7.44 -19.30 -18.77
C THR A 241 6.54 -19.70 -17.60
N SER A 242 7.06 -20.52 -16.70
CA SER A 242 6.43 -20.79 -15.40
C SER A 242 7.32 -20.24 -14.30
N LEU A 243 6.75 -19.45 -13.39
CA LEU A 243 7.42 -18.89 -12.23
C LEU A 243 6.57 -19.20 -11.01
N ASP A 244 7.15 -19.93 -10.06
CA ASP A 244 6.55 -20.21 -8.76
C ASP A 244 7.47 -19.68 -7.65
N VAL A 245 6.92 -18.89 -6.74
CA VAL A 245 7.65 -18.33 -5.60
C VAL A 245 6.86 -18.62 -4.34
N THR A 246 7.39 -19.49 -3.48
CA THR A 246 6.75 -19.88 -2.22
C THR A 246 7.29 -19.03 -1.09
N LEU A 247 6.35 -18.40 -0.37
CA LEU A 247 6.59 -17.47 0.71
C LEU A 247 6.06 -18.06 2.02
N THR A 248 6.72 -17.79 3.13
CA THR A 248 6.19 -18.07 4.47
C THR A 248 6.28 -16.82 5.34
N ASN A 249 5.25 -16.57 6.13
CA ASN A 249 5.28 -15.58 7.19
C ASN A 249 5.52 -16.29 8.53
N GLU A 250 6.73 -16.21 9.05
CA GLU A 250 7.15 -16.76 10.34
C GLU A 250 6.93 -15.75 11.49
N GLY A 251 6.51 -14.53 11.16
CA GLY A 251 6.22 -13.46 12.11
C GLY A 251 4.87 -13.60 12.82
N ASN A 252 4.52 -12.55 13.56
CA ASN A 252 3.27 -12.43 14.32
C ASN A 252 2.33 -11.34 13.77
N VAL A 253 2.66 -10.74 12.63
CA VAL A 253 1.86 -9.73 11.93
C VAL A 253 1.57 -10.21 10.51
N ALA A 254 0.37 -9.95 10.01
CA ALA A 254 0.01 -10.26 8.63
C ALA A 254 0.69 -9.29 7.66
N PHE A 255 1.19 -9.79 6.53
CA PHE A 255 1.86 -8.96 5.53
C PHE A 255 1.14 -8.95 4.19
N LYS A 256 1.17 -7.80 3.53
CA LYS A 256 0.65 -7.65 2.17
C LYS A 256 1.77 -7.64 1.14
N ILE A 257 1.63 -8.51 0.15
CA ILE A 257 2.51 -8.60 -1.01
C ILE A 257 1.80 -8.05 -2.23
N PHE A 258 2.35 -7.01 -2.83
CA PHE A 258 1.79 -6.35 -4.02
C PHE A 258 2.23 -7.01 -5.32
N GLY A 259 3.37 -7.70 -5.28
CA GLY A 259 3.94 -8.33 -6.45
C GLY A 259 5.39 -8.73 -6.26
N LEU A 260 6.08 -8.93 -7.38
CA LEU A 260 7.52 -9.17 -7.42
C LEU A 260 8.11 -8.65 -8.73
N THR A 261 9.43 -8.59 -8.80
CA THR A 261 10.15 -8.34 -10.05
C THR A 261 11.08 -9.51 -10.34
N LEU A 262 11.13 -9.92 -11.61
CA LEU A 262 12.11 -10.89 -12.12
C LEU A 262 13.18 -10.12 -12.90
N HIS A 263 14.39 -10.08 -12.38
CA HIS A 263 15.54 -9.39 -12.98
C HIS A 263 16.53 -10.39 -13.57
N GLY A 264 16.97 -10.15 -14.80
CA GLY A 264 17.94 -10.98 -15.52
C GLY A 264 17.94 -10.70 -17.02
N GLU A 265 18.68 -11.50 -17.77
CA GLU A 265 18.73 -11.42 -19.23
C GLU A 265 17.55 -12.18 -19.85
N PHE A 266 16.97 -11.69 -20.95
CA PHE A 266 15.82 -12.35 -21.58
C PHE A 266 16.04 -12.52 -23.08
N ASN A 267 15.66 -13.67 -23.61
CA ASN A 267 15.51 -13.84 -25.05
C ASN A 267 14.26 -13.09 -25.52
N ALA A 268 14.42 -12.19 -26.49
CA ALA A 268 13.33 -11.53 -27.18
C ALA A 268 13.12 -12.14 -28.57
N THR A 269 11.88 -12.51 -28.90
CA THR A 269 11.53 -12.87 -30.28
C THR A 269 11.44 -11.63 -31.15
N ARG A 270 12.18 -11.67 -32.26
CA ARG A 270 12.14 -10.66 -33.33
C ARG A 270 10.78 -10.67 -33.99
N THR A 271 10.18 -9.50 -34.19
CA THR A 271 9.00 -9.36 -35.05
C THR A 271 9.39 -8.81 -36.41
N TRP A 272 8.55 -9.08 -37.40
CA TRP A 272 8.69 -8.58 -38.75
C TRP A 272 7.76 -7.39 -38.96
N GLU A 273 8.29 -6.31 -39.54
CA GLU A 273 7.45 -5.24 -40.07
C GLU A 273 7.32 -5.41 -41.58
N THR A 274 6.10 -5.36 -42.11
CA THR A 274 5.86 -5.32 -43.56
C THR A 274 5.85 -3.86 -44.03
N ILE A 275 6.93 -3.42 -44.63
CA ILE A 275 7.05 -2.06 -45.16
C ILE A 275 6.64 -2.07 -46.64
N LYS A 276 5.78 -1.11 -47.03
CA LYS A 276 5.49 -0.83 -48.45
C LYS A 276 6.59 0.07 -49.03
N GLN A 277 7.38 -0.46 -49.96
CA GLN A 277 8.27 0.33 -50.82
C GLN A 277 7.75 0.26 -52.26
N GLY A 278 6.98 1.27 -52.66
CA GLY A 278 6.29 1.28 -53.96
C GLY A 278 5.20 0.20 -54.03
N HIS A 279 5.26 -0.67 -55.04
CA HIS A 279 4.34 -1.81 -55.21
C HIS A 279 4.79 -3.09 -54.49
N MET A 280 5.97 -3.09 -53.84
CA MET A 280 6.50 -4.27 -53.16
C MET A 280 6.35 -4.18 -51.64
N LEU A 281 5.96 -5.30 -51.04
CA LEU A 281 5.98 -5.52 -49.60
C LEU A 281 7.34 -6.14 -49.25
N ARG A 282 8.05 -5.55 -48.30
CA ARG A 282 9.30 -6.09 -47.78
C ARG A 282 9.14 -6.34 -46.29
N GLU A 283 9.52 -7.53 -45.84
CA GLU A 283 9.65 -7.84 -44.42
C GLU A 283 11.02 -7.39 -43.91
N VAL A 284 11.04 -6.60 -42.85
CA VAL A 284 12.26 -6.15 -42.18
C VAL A 284 12.30 -6.75 -40.79
N ILE A 285 13.45 -7.33 -40.42
CA ILE A 285 13.72 -7.78 -39.06
C ILE A 285 13.84 -6.55 -38.18
N VAL A 286 12.96 -6.45 -37.18
CA VAL A 286 13.10 -5.46 -36.12
C VAL A 286 13.77 -6.16 -34.94
N GLU A 287 15.02 -5.78 -34.65
CA GLU A 287 15.70 -6.18 -33.42
C GLU A 287 15.04 -5.42 -32.26
N ARG A 288 14.40 -6.17 -31.36
CA ARG A 288 13.67 -5.59 -30.23
C ARG A 288 14.53 -5.67 -28.99
N ILE A 289 14.57 -4.56 -28.26
CA ILE A 289 15.26 -4.48 -26.96
C ILE A 289 14.38 -5.20 -25.94
N HIS A 290 14.98 -6.10 -25.15
CA HIS A 290 14.29 -6.77 -24.05
C HIS A 290 14.40 -5.95 -22.76
N PRO A 291 13.40 -6.02 -21.87
CA PRO A 291 13.53 -5.48 -20.53
C PRO A 291 14.45 -6.38 -19.69
N ASP A 292 15.34 -5.78 -18.92
CA ASP A 292 16.20 -6.50 -17.96
C ASP A 292 15.43 -6.87 -16.67
N THR A 293 14.22 -6.33 -16.51
CA THR A 293 13.35 -6.57 -15.35
C THR A 293 11.90 -6.63 -15.77
N ILE A 294 11.22 -7.70 -15.37
CA ILE A 294 9.78 -7.87 -15.60
C ILE A 294 9.05 -7.76 -14.25
N PRO A 295 8.24 -6.71 -14.03
CA PRO A 295 7.39 -6.62 -12.85
C PRO A 295 6.17 -7.52 -13.00
N PHE A 296 5.78 -8.16 -11.91
CA PHE A 296 4.56 -8.95 -11.79
C PHE A 296 3.71 -8.40 -10.65
N LYS A 297 2.42 -8.19 -10.94
CA LYS A 297 1.40 -7.84 -9.96
C LYS A 297 0.83 -9.11 -9.34
N ALA A 298 0.66 -9.13 -8.02
CA ALA A 298 0.03 -10.25 -7.33
C ALA A 298 -1.48 -10.04 -7.23
N ASN A 299 -2.28 -11.05 -7.54
CA ASN A 299 -3.71 -11.09 -7.31
C ASN A 299 -4.04 -12.39 -6.56
N GLY A 300 -4.06 -12.33 -5.23
CA GLY A 300 -3.99 -13.53 -4.40
C GLY A 300 -2.69 -14.30 -4.70
N THR A 301 -2.82 -15.58 -5.04
CA THR A 301 -1.68 -16.43 -5.41
C THR A 301 -1.28 -16.35 -6.89
N SER A 302 -2.02 -15.62 -7.73
CA SER A 302 -1.72 -15.48 -9.15
C SER A 302 -0.81 -14.28 -9.41
N LEU A 303 0.14 -14.44 -10.32
CA LEU A 303 0.99 -13.36 -10.82
C LEU A 303 0.55 -12.96 -12.23
N ALA A 304 0.54 -11.66 -12.51
CA ALA A 304 0.30 -11.11 -13.83
C ALA A 304 1.46 -10.17 -14.21
N PRO A 305 2.16 -10.39 -15.33
CA PRO A 305 3.24 -9.50 -15.74
C PRO A 305 2.68 -8.14 -16.15
N VAL A 306 3.38 -7.07 -15.80
CA VAL A 306 2.98 -5.70 -16.13
C VAL A 306 3.87 -5.15 -17.23
N PHE A 307 3.22 -4.86 -18.36
CA PHE A 307 3.85 -4.46 -19.62
C PHE A 307 3.19 -3.17 -20.12
N GLY A 308 3.75 -2.01 -19.76
CA GLY A 308 3.23 -0.71 -20.19
C GLY A 308 1.97 -0.25 -19.44
N VAL A 309 1.11 0.50 -20.14
CA VAL A 309 -0.09 1.13 -19.55
C VAL A 309 -1.17 0.07 -19.32
N ASP A 310 -1.42 -0.26 -18.05
CA ASP A 310 -2.50 -1.18 -17.67
C ASP A 310 -3.85 -0.57 -18.07
N HIS A 311 -4.58 -1.26 -18.95
CA HIS A 311 -5.92 -0.86 -19.40
C HIS A 311 -7.03 -1.65 -18.71
N GLU A 312 -6.70 -2.67 -17.92
CA GLU A 312 -7.71 -3.44 -17.19
C GLU A 312 -7.98 -2.85 -15.81
N GLY A 313 -9.25 -2.52 -15.57
CA GLY A 313 -9.75 -1.87 -14.37
C GLY A 313 -9.29 -2.56 -13.09
N ASN A 314 -8.53 -1.79 -12.30
CA ASN A 314 -7.85 -2.17 -11.09
C ASN A 314 -8.80 -2.74 -10.02
N ARG A 315 -8.79 -4.07 -9.83
CA ARG A 315 -9.20 -4.65 -8.55
C ARG A 315 -8.01 -4.64 -7.60
N LEU A 316 -8.28 -4.46 -6.32
CA LEU A 316 -7.33 -4.65 -5.23
C LEU A 316 -6.51 -5.92 -5.50
N SER A 317 -5.21 -5.75 -5.76
CA SER A 317 -4.31 -6.82 -6.18
C SER A 317 -3.19 -6.93 -5.15
N TRP A 318 -3.35 -7.88 -4.23
CA TRP A 318 -2.30 -8.29 -3.32
C TRP A 318 -2.54 -9.72 -2.86
N LEU A 319 -1.51 -10.32 -2.27
CA LEU A 319 -1.62 -11.47 -1.40
C LEU A 319 -1.57 -10.99 0.05
N LEU A 320 -2.53 -11.40 0.87
CA LEU A 320 -2.44 -11.27 2.33
C LEU A 320 -1.85 -12.57 2.88
N LEU A 321 -0.73 -12.46 3.59
CA LEU A 321 -0.02 -13.59 4.17
C LEU A 321 -0.09 -13.49 5.70
N GLU A 322 -0.98 -14.27 6.31
CA GLU A 322 -1.22 -14.28 7.76
C GLU A 322 -0.04 -14.93 8.53
N PRO A 323 0.13 -14.65 9.83
CA PRO A 323 1.11 -15.31 10.68
C PRO A 323 1.05 -16.85 10.59
N GLY A 324 2.19 -17.49 10.36
CA GLY A 324 2.32 -18.94 10.20
C GLY A 324 1.81 -19.49 8.86
N GLN A 325 1.38 -18.65 7.94
CA GLN A 325 0.88 -19.06 6.63
C GLN A 325 2.02 -19.20 5.61
N THR A 326 1.90 -20.22 4.76
CA THR A 326 2.69 -20.39 3.54
C THR A 326 1.79 -20.22 2.32
N ALA A 327 2.28 -19.55 1.29
CA ALA A 327 1.58 -19.38 0.01
C ALA A 327 2.55 -19.36 -1.16
N THR A 328 2.11 -19.86 -2.32
CA THR A 328 2.88 -19.83 -3.56
C THR A 328 2.28 -18.83 -4.53
N LEU A 329 3.09 -17.88 -4.98
CA LEU A 329 2.78 -16.97 -6.08
C LEU A 329 3.17 -17.64 -7.40
N SER A 330 2.22 -17.75 -8.32
CA SER A 330 2.41 -18.52 -9.56
C SER A 330 2.06 -17.70 -10.80
N PHE A 331 2.94 -17.73 -11.80
CA PHE A 331 2.68 -17.35 -13.18
C PHE A 331 2.94 -18.55 -14.08
N SER A 332 2.05 -18.79 -15.04
CA SER A 332 2.32 -19.71 -16.15
C SER A 332 1.70 -19.13 -17.41
N GLY A 333 2.54 -18.75 -18.36
CA GLY A 333 2.07 -18.16 -19.60
C GLY A 333 3.19 -17.65 -20.49
N VAL A 334 2.80 -16.98 -21.56
CA VAL A 334 3.73 -16.30 -22.46
C VAL A 334 3.96 -14.89 -21.92
N LEU A 335 5.22 -14.52 -21.67
CA LEU A 335 5.56 -13.15 -21.30
C LEU A 335 5.54 -12.30 -22.57
N ALA A 336 4.44 -11.59 -22.77
CA ALA A 336 4.15 -10.93 -24.03
C ALA A 336 3.76 -9.47 -23.80
N PHE A 337 4.50 -8.55 -24.44
CA PHE A 337 4.17 -7.12 -24.48
C PHE A 337 3.30 -6.85 -25.72
N GLN A 338 2.12 -6.26 -25.51
CA GLN A 338 1.19 -5.90 -26.57
C GLN A 338 0.87 -4.39 -26.51
N PRO A 339 1.44 -3.57 -27.41
CA PRO A 339 1.11 -2.16 -27.48
C PRO A 339 -0.27 -1.99 -28.13
N GLY A 340 -1.28 -1.68 -27.31
CA GLY A 340 -2.59 -1.19 -27.75
C GLY A 340 -3.23 -1.95 -28.92
N ILE A 341 -3.47 -1.24 -30.03
CA ILE A 341 -4.35 -1.64 -31.16
C ILE A 341 -3.81 -2.80 -32.02
N MET A 342 -2.64 -3.36 -31.71
CA MET A 342 -2.10 -4.50 -32.45
C MET A 342 -2.87 -5.79 -32.16
N LYS A 343 -3.15 -6.60 -33.19
CA LYS A 343 -3.66 -7.97 -33.04
C LYS A 343 -2.48 -8.93 -32.84
N GLY A 344 -2.00 -9.03 -31.60
CA GLY A 344 -0.92 -9.95 -31.21
C GLY A 344 0.19 -9.25 -30.42
N PRO A 345 0.98 -10.00 -29.64
CA PRO A 345 2.06 -9.42 -28.85
C PRO A 345 3.13 -8.87 -29.78
N ALA A 346 3.50 -7.61 -29.58
CA ALA A 346 4.60 -7.01 -30.31
C ALA A 346 5.96 -7.54 -29.83
N LEU A 347 6.05 -8.12 -28.64
CA LEU A 347 7.30 -8.72 -28.16
C LEU A 347 6.96 -9.90 -27.25
N VAL A 348 7.50 -11.07 -27.54
CA VAL A 348 7.50 -12.19 -26.58
C VAL A 348 8.92 -12.32 -26.02
N VAL A 349 9.01 -12.29 -24.70
CA VAL A 349 10.25 -12.49 -23.94
C VAL A 349 10.22 -13.85 -23.25
N THR A 350 11.39 -14.46 -23.11
CA THR A 350 11.56 -15.75 -22.42
C THR A 350 12.85 -15.72 -21.62
N PRO A 351 12.87 -16.23 -20.38
CA PRO A 351 14.12 -16.47 -19.68
C PRO A 351 15.04 -17.39 -20.51
N ILE A 352 16.34 -17.17 -20.39
CA ILE A 352 17.42 -17.96 -20.99
C ILE A 352 17.67 -19.15 -20.07
N VAL A 353 17.41 -20.36 -20.57
CA VAL A 353 17.64 -21.60 -19.81
C VAL A 353 19.12 -21.70 -19.41
N GLY A 354 19.37 -21.95 -18.12
CA GLY A 354 20.69 -22.02 -17.51
C GLY A 354 21.17 -20.70 -16.89
N ASP A 355 20.52 -19.58 -17.19
CA ASP A 355 20.88 -18.29 -16.59
C ASP A 355 20.23 -18.09 -15.21
N ASN A 356 20.86 -17.23 -14.42
CA ASN A 356 20.41 -16.87 -13.08
C ASN A 356 19.60 -15.58 -13.11
N TYR A 357 18.48 -15.60 -12.39
CA TYR A 357 17.57 -14.48 -12.22
C TYR A 357 17.49 -14.10 -10.76
N THR A 358 17.25 -12.82 -10.50
CA THR A 358 16.93 -12.32 -9.16
C THR A 358 15.44 -12.06 -9.08
N VAL A 359 14.77 -12.75 -8.17
CA VAL A 359 13.39 -12.44 -7.77
C VAL A 359 13.48 -11.46 -6.61
N ARG A 360 12.76 -10.34 -6.70
CA ARG A 360 12.59 -9.40 -5.60
C ARG A 360 11.11 -9.26 -5.27
N LEU A 361 10.73 -9.69 -4.08
CA LEU A 361 9.40 -9.54 -3.51
C LEU A 361 9.13 -8.07 -3.17
N MET A 362 7.89 -7.62 -3.39
CA MET A 362 7.49 -6.24 -3.17
C MET A 362 6.17 -6.20 -2.38
N GLY A 363 6.14 -5.42 -1.30
CA GLY A 363 4.98 -5.38 -0.40
C GLY A 363 5.14 -4.30 0.67
N GLU A 364 4.79 -4.66 1.91
CA GLU A 364 5.12 -3.85 3.10
C GLU A 364 6.62 -3.88 3.46
N GLY A 365 7.46 -4.31 2.52
CA GLY A 365 8.91 -4.43 2.58
C GLY A 365 9.39 -5.18 1.34
N PHE A 366 10.61 -5.72 1.38
CA PHE A 366 11.16 -6.49 0.27
C PHE A 366 12.02 -7.66 0.77
N GLU A 367 12.12 -8.68 -0.07
CA GLU A 367 12.99 -9.84 0.11
C GLU A 367 13.51 -10.27 -1.27
N THR A 368 14.71 -10.83 -1.35
CA THR A 368 15.30 -11.27 -2.63
C THR A 368 15.74 -12.73 -2.58
N CYS A 369 15.60 -13.41 -3.71
CA CYS A 369 16.23 -14.71 -3.91
C CYS A 369 16.76 -14.83 -5.35
N SER A 370 17.68 -15.78 -5.56
CA SER A 370 18.14 -16.15 -6.89
C SER A 370 17.47 -17.45 -7.34
N VAL A 371 17.12 -17.51 -8.62
CA VAL A 371 16.54 -18.70 -9.26
C VAL A 371 17.20 -18.92 -10.61
N THR A 372 17.52 -20.16 -10.94
CA THR A 372 18.04 -20.52 -12.27
C THR A 372 16.88 -20.92 -13.17
N ALA A 373 16.87 -20.45 -14.42
CA ALA A 373 15.86 -20.88 -15.39
C ALA A 373 16.13 -22.30 -15.88
N GLU A 374 15.18 -23.20 -15.67
CA GLU A 374 15.24 -24.61 -16.10
C GLU A 374 14.40 -24.84 -17.38
N SER A 375 14.64 -25.96 -18.07
CA SER A 375 13.92 -26.37 -19.29
C SER A 375 12.62 -27.11 -19.01
#